data_AF-A0A8B4TLQ4-F1
#
_entry.id   AF-A0A8B4TLQ4-F1
#
_cell.length_a   1.000
_cell.length_b   1.000
_cell.length_c   1.000
_cell.angle_alpha   90.00
_cell.angle_beta   90.00
_cell.angle_gamma   90.00
#
_symmetry.space_group_name_H-M   'P 1'
#
loop_
_entity.id
_entity.type
_entity.pdbx_description
1 polymer ?
#
loop_
_entity_poly.entity_id
_entity_poly.type
_entity_poly.pdbx_seq_one_letter_code
_entity_poly.pdbx_strand_id
1 'polypeptide(L)'
;MAFYTVPYKDLMSLPEISSDAKILYLHLESWFNYCRNNKKKCIVYFNQIESGTGLDTTKIIGACRELMEHKFMKSHPEKNAVCVESMFTMEE
;
A
#
# COMPACT_ATOMS: atom_id res chain seq x y z
N MET A 1 -11.82 2.17 -4.18
CA MET A 1 -10.86 1.14 -4.63
C MET A 1 -9.85 0.88 -3.53
N ALA A 2 -9.71 -0.37 -3.08
CA ALA A 2 -9.34 -0.63 -1.69
C ALA A 2 -8.31 -1.75 -1.50
N PHE A 3 -7.57 -1.72 -0.39
CA PHE A 3 -6.45 -2.62 -0.12
C PHE A 3 -6.90 -3.93 0.50
N TYR A 4 -6.20 -5.01 0.19
CA TYR A 4 -6.41 -6.28 0.86
C TYR A 4 -5.67 -6.27 2.20
N THR A 5 -6.39 -6.57 3.27
CA THR A 5 -5.86 -6.82 4.62
C THR A 5 -5.15 -8.18 4.66
N VAL A 6 -4.12 -8.37 3.83
CA VAL A 6 -3.27 -9.55 3.97
C VAL A 6 -2.28 -9.27 5.10
N PRO A 7 -2.19 -10.11 6.14
CA PRO A 7 -1.22 -9.91 7.22
C PRO A 7 0.21 -9.77 6.68
N TYR A 8 0.96 -8.79 7.19
CA TYR A 8 2.38 -8.58 6.88
C TYR A 8 3.25 -9.85 6.97
N LYS A 9 2.88 -10.80 7.84
CA LYS A 9 3.55 -12.11 7.99
C LYS A 9 3.54 -12.93 6.70
N ASP A 10 2.50 -12.81 5.90
CA ASP A 10 2.35 -13.54 4.64
C ASP A 10 3.19 -12.88 3.54
N LEU A 11 3.33 -11.55 3.55
CA LEU A 11 4.18 -10.80 2.62
C LEU A 11 5.67 -11.11 2.81
N MET A 12 6.15 -11.18 4.05
CA MET A 12 7.56 -11.47 4.36
C MET A 12 7.98 -12.89 3.98
N SER A 13 7.01 -13.81 3.94
CA SER A 13 7.22 -15.21 3.58
C SER A 13 7.27 -15.45 2.06
N LEU A 14 6.92 -14.44 1.25
CA LEU A 14 6.96 -14.52 -0.21
C LEU A 14 8.33 -14.05 -0.73
N PRO A 15 9.17 -14.95 -1.28
CA PRO A 15 10.46 -14.59 -1.84
C PRO A 15 10.33 -13.84 -3.18
N GLU A 16 9.18 -13.98 -3.84
CA GLU A 16 8.90 -13.34 -5.14
C GLU A 16 8.66 -11.84 -5.02
N ILE A 17 8.33 -11.34 -3.82
CA ILE A 17 8.09 -9.92 -3.57
C ILE A 17 9.40 -9.21 -3.22
N SER A 18 9.70 -8.16 -3.97
CA SER A 18 10.89 -7.33 -3.82
C SER A 18 10.96 -6.64 -2.46
N SER A 19 12.18 -6.30 -2.05
CA SER A 19 12.39 -5.57 -0.80
C SER A 19 11.75 -4.18 -0.84
N ASP A 20 11.75 -3.52 -1.99
CA ASP A 20 11.13 -2.20 -2.19
C ASP A 20 9.59 -2.29 -2.03
N ALA A 21 8.95 -3.34 -2.56
CA ALA A 21 7.53 -3.61 -2.35
C ALA A 21 7.20 -3.89 -0.88
N LYS A 22 8.06 -4.61 -0.18
CA LYS A 22 7.89 -4.87 1.27
C LYS A 22 7.99 -3.59 2.10
N ILE A 23 8.96 -2.73 1.80
CA ILE A 23 9.12 -1.43 2.46
C ILE A 23 7.91 -0.53 2.20
N LEU A 24 7.46 -0.45 0.95
CA LEU A 24 6.28 0.32 0.57
C LEU A 24 5.03 -0.18 1.31
N TYR A 25 4.82 -1.50 1.35
CA TYR A 25 3.68 -2.10 2.02
C TYR A 25 3.65 -1.76 3.51
N LEU A 26 4.78 -1.90 4.21
CA LEU A 26 4.93 -1.55 5.62
C LEU A 26 4.62 -0.07 5.88
N HIS A 27 5.14 0.81 5.03
CA HIS A 27 4.87 2.24 5.17
C HIS A 27 3.37 2.52 5.04
N LEU A 28 2.73 1.97 4.01
CA LEU A 28 1.30 2.14 3.76
C LEU A 28 0.41 1.44 4.81
N GLU A 29 0.87 0.37 5.47
CA GLU A 29 0.15 -0.31 6.57
C GLU A 29 -0.18 0.63 7.72
N SER A 30 0.76 1.49 8.09
CA SER A 30 0.53 2.51 9.13
C SER A 30 -0.61 3.47 8.75
N TRP A 31 -0.64 3.89 7.48
CA TRP A 31 -1.73 4.70 6.93
C TRP A 31 -3.03 3.90 6.88
N PHE A 32 -3.03 2.62 6.48
CA PHE A 32 -4.23 1.78 6.50
C PHE A 32 -4.86 1.72 7.88
N ASN A 33 -4.06 1.44 8.91
CA ASN A 33 -4.56 1.34 10.28
C ASN A 33 -5.17 2.66 10.75
N TYR A 34 -4.53 3.79 10.43
CA TYR A 34 -5.07 5.11 10.74
C TYR A 34 -6.40 5.37 10.02
N CYS A 35 -6.47 5.10 8.71
CA CYS A 35 -7.66 5.37 7.89
C CYS A 35 -8.82 4.43 8.24
N ARG A 36 -8.51 3.16 8.57
CA ARG A 36 -9.44 2.16 9.08
C ARG A 36 -10.06 2.60 10.40
N ASN A 37 -9.25 2.99 11.38
CA ASN A 37 -9.75 3.43 12.69
C ASN A 37 -10.64 4.67 12.58
N ASN A 38 -10.38 5.53 11.59
CA ASN A 38 -11.14 6.75 11.36
C ASN A 38 -12.27 6.61 10.33
N LYS A 39 -12.50 5.41 9.75
CA LYS A 39 -13.44 5.17 8.64
C LYS A 39 -13.33 6.18 7.49
N LYS A 40 -12.10 6.59 7.17
CA LYS A 40 -11.81 7.61 6.15
C LYS A 40 -11.03 7.01 4.99
N LYS A 41 -11.20 7.63 3.82
CA LYS A 41 -10.30 7.47 2.68
C LYS A 41 -9.07 8.36 2.90
N CYS A 42 -7.91 7.85 2.57
CA CYS A 42 -6.65 8.57 2.64
C CYS A 42 -5.95 8.54 1.30
N ILE A 43 -5.32 9.65 0.94
CA ILE A 43 -4.50 9.76 -0.26
C ILE A 43 -3.10 10.05 0.24
N VAL A 44 -2.16 9.15 -0.06
CA VAL A 44 -0.76 9.29 0.30
C VAL A 44 0.00 9.63 -0.97
N TYR A 45 0.59 10.82 -1.01
CA TYR A 45 1.33 11.28 -2.18
C TYR A 45 2.72 10.65 -2.23
N PHE A 46 3.26 10.47 -3.44
CA PHE A 46 4.58 9.84 -3.62
C PHE A 46 5.66 10.57 -2.85
N ASN A 47 5.69 11.91 -2.83
CA ASN A 47 6.66 12.68 -2.05
C ASN A 47 6.65 12.31 -0.54
N GLN A 48 5.49 11.97 0.03
CA GLN A 48 5.38 11.52 1.43
C GLN A 48 5.96 10.12 1.59
N ILE A 49 5.74 9.25 0.61
CA ILE A 49 6.30 7.90 0.56
C ILE A 49 7.82 7.97 0.37
N GLU A 50 8.32 8.80 -0.54
CA GLU A 50 9.76 9.02 -0.79
C GLU A 50 10.44 9.49 0.51
N SER A 51 9.85 10.47 1.20
CA SER A 51 10.37 10.94 2.49
C SER A 51 10.34 9.89 3.60
N GLY A 52 9.38 8.96 3.57
CA GLY A 52 9.19 7.94 4.60
C GLY A 52 9.93 6.62 4.35
N THR A 53 10.29 6.34 3.10
CA THR A 53 10.89 5.05 2.67
C THR A 53 12.26 5.20 2.02
N GLY A 54 12.61 6.40 1.56
CA GLY A 54 13.81 6.64 0.75
C GLY A 54 13.75 6.04 -0.65
N LEU A 55 12.62 5.47 -1.05
CA LEU A 55 12.38 5.00 -2.41
C LEU A 55 12.16 6.20 -3.33
N ASP A 56 12.69 6.16 -4.54
CA ASP A 56 12.34 7.12 -5.58
C ASP A 56 10.98 6.78 -6.22
N THR A 57 10.38 7.76 -6.91
CA THR A 57 9.12 7.60 -7.63
C THR A 57 9.09 6.38 -8.55
N THR A 58 10.18 6.04 -9.25
CA THR A 58 10.21 4.88 -10.16
C THR A 58 10.07 3.57 -9.39
N LYS A 59 10.79 3.44 -8.27
CA LYS A 59 10.68 2.30 -7.37
C LYS A 59 9.30 2.21 -6.71
N ILE A 60 8.72 3.34 -6.31
CA ILE A 60 7.37 3.38 -5.73
C ILE A 60 6.35 2.84 -6.74
N ILE A 61 6.42 3.28 -8.01
CA ILE A 61 5.53 2.79 -9.07
C ILE A 61 5.71 1.29 -9.30
N GLY A 62 6.96 0.82 -9.38
CA GLY A 62 7.27 -0.61 -9.55
C GLY A 62 6.73 -1.46 -8.40
N ALA A 63 7.01 -1.04 -7.16
CA ALA A 63 6.52 -1.67 -5.94
C ALA A 63 4.99 -1.68 -5.86
N CYS A 64 4.31 -0.59 -6.23
CA CYS A 64 2.85 -0.54 -6.30
C CYS A 64 2.31 -1.59 -7.28
N ARG A 65 2.94 -1.71 -8.46
CA ARG A 65 2.54 -2.66 -9.49
C ARG A 65 2.68 -4.10 -9.02
N GLU A 66 3.82 -4.42 -8.41
CA GLU A 66 4.09 -5.74 -7.85
C GLU A 66 3.08 -6.11 -6.75
N LEU A 67 2.81 -5.21 -5.81
CA LEU A 67 1.79 -5.43 -4.78
C LEU A 67 0.38 -5.59 -5.36
N MET A 68 0.06 -4.94 -6.49
CA MET A 68 -1.21 -5.16 -7.19
C MET A 68 -1.28 -6.54 -7.87
N GLU A 69 -0.20 -6.96 -8.54
CA GLU A 69 -0.11 -8.27 -9.20
C GLU A 69 -0.29 -9.42 -8.20
N HIS A 70 0.30 -9.28 -7.01
CA HIS A 70 0.17 -10.25 -5.91
C HIS A 70 -1.09 -10.04 -5.03
N LYS A 71 -2.01 -9.15 -5.41
CA LYS A 71 -3.27 -8.87 -4.70
C LYS A 71 -3.10 -8.36 -3.25
N PHE A 72 -1.97 -7.73 -2.93
CA PHE A 72 -1.78 -7.01 -1.67
C PHE A 72 -2.36 -5.58 -1.71
N MET A 73 -2.60 -5.05 -2.92
CA MET A 73 -3.04 -3.67 -3.15
C MET A 73 -4.06 -3.62 -4.31
N LYS A 74 -5.10 -2.76 -4.22
CA LYS A 74 -5.96 -2.39 -5.36
C LYS A 74 -6.09 -0.87 -5.50
N SER A 75 -4.97 -0.17 -5.36
CA SER A 75 -4.90 1.26 -5.62
C SER A 75 -4.18 1.46 -6.95
N HIS A 76 -4.85 2.05 -7.92
CA HIS A 76 -4.15 2.60 -9.07
C HIS A 76 -3.35 3.81 -8.60
N PRO A 77 -2.03 3.88 -8.87
CA PRO A 77 -1.29 5.11 -8.65
C PRO A 77 -1.88 6.19 -9.58
N GLU A 78 -2.74 7.06 -9.06
CA GLU A 78 -3.26 8.21 -9.79
C GLU A 78 -2.25 9.35 -9.65
N LYS A 79 -1.67 9.80 -10.77
CA LYS A 79 -0.94 11.08 -10.87
C LYS A 79 -0.06 11.42 -9.64
N ASN A 80 0.87 10.51 -9.29
CA ASN A 80 1.82 10.64 -8.17
C ASN A 80 1.24 10.44 -6.76
N ALA A 81 0.13 9.73 -6.61
CA ALA A 81 -0.42 9.38 -5.31
C ALA A 81 -0.93 7.95 -5.26
N VAL A 82 -0.90 7.39 -4.05
CA VAL A 82 -1.50 6.11 -3.68
C VAL A 82 -2.79 6.38 -2.90
N CYS A 83 -3.90 5.85 -3.38
CA CYS A 83 -5.21 6.02 -2.77
C CYS A 83 -5.50 4.88 -1.79
N VAL A 84 -5.29 5.14 -0.50
CA VAL A 84 -5.51 4.23 0.64
C VAL A 84 -6.96 4.27 1.11
N GLU A 85 -7.74 3.22 0.80
CA GLU A 85 -9.09 3.04 1.32
C GLU A 85 -9.18 1.78 2.20
N SER A 86 -9.83 1.92 3.35
CA SER A 86 -10.25 0.79 4.19
C SER A 86 -11.46 0.11 3.54
N MET A 87 -11.35 -1.14 3.09
CA MET A 87 -12.54 -1.98 2.84
C MET A 87 -13.17 -2.31 4.19
N PHE A 88 -14.10 -1.51 4.65
CA PHE A 88 -15.23 -2.09 5.35
C PHE A 88 -16.20 -2.53 4.26
N THR A 89 -15.99 -3.74 3.72
CA THR A 89 -17.16 -4.54 3.37
C THR A 89 -17.84 -4.85 4.70
N MET A 90 -18.95 -4.19 4.96
CA MET A 90 -19.98 -4.75 5.84
C MET A 90 -20.41 -6.06 5.16
N GLU A 91 -19.72 -7.15 5.46
CA GLU A 91 -20.39 -8.44 5.49
C GLU A 91 -21.23 -8.40 6.77
N GLU A 92 -22.49 -7.96 6.60
CA GLU A 92 -23.61 -8.32 7.49
C GLU A 92 -23.89 -9.82 7.41
#